data_AF-A0A0N1PFW4-F1
#
_entry.id   AF-A0A0N1PFW4-F1
#
_cell.length_a   1.000
_cell.length_b   1.000
_cell.length_c   1.000
_cell.angle_alpha   90.00
_cell.angle_beta   90.00
_cell.angle_gamma   90.00
#
_symmetry.space_group_name_H-M   'P 1'
#
loop_
_entity.id
_entity.type
_entity.pdbx_description
1 polymer ?
#
loop_
_entity_poly.entity_id
_entity_poly.type
_entity_poly.pdbx_seq_one_letter_code
_entity_poly.pdbx_strand_id
1 'polypeptide(L)'
;MDCFFVSVGLRKRPELRGKPVAVTHSKGSKPQTKREGVDRNTEFNLYKQKQAKKLGKGTGKTEDEIVIESRVDNVGDENSEYGSLSEIASCSYEARAKGIKNGMFMGPALKLCPNLQTIPYDFEGYKEVAYTLYNTIAQYTLDIEAVSCDEMYVDCTELLKDLKVSVQDFATALRQEIKDKTGCPCSTGFGSNRLQSRLATKRAKPDGQFFLTSDLVEDFMFGISLKDLPGVGRQTSQKLESLGHQTCGSLQTLTLGLLQRHLGNKTGAQLFDQCRGRDPNPLTFHTIRKSVSAEVNYGIRFETNDQCFHFLKQLSAEVHSRMQQFKVLGKCITLKLMVRAEEAPVETAKFMGHGFCNVLNKSSNLTNATNDVEIITKEVISLCKKQKIDPKELRGIGIQISKLEQVMTKPNNSGISKFLNKNKNVPGSNYTPKVENDAGTSCDVKNQIKVEDNTKYSITPKKKNTSSHVNKSPKHELKSSPVKRRGRPPKSLKYSLMNAKSSMDKFLGGEIQVKEELPAQTVPEIIREERPKSSDSNQDGLLSLSWEKVRELLRAWLDSGQSPKLCDTRMIASYLSKLVAKKDIDKVYILMNFLKRRTHEIDMDIWIEVYNYVLEDVQNSMIAVYGNKLWINN
;
A
#
# COMPACT_ATOMS: atom_id res chain seq x y z
N MET A 1 11.49 -3.33 5.04
CA MET A 1 12.83 -3.84 4.65
C MET A 1 13.25 -3.27 3.31
N ASP A 2 14.54 -3.26 3.01
CA ASP A 2 15.07 -2.81 1.72
C ASP A 2 15.39 -3.99 0.80
N CYS A 3 14.99 -3.85 -0.48
CA CYS A 3 15.09 -4.88 -1.53
C CYS A 3 14.89 -6.34 -1.02
N PHE A 4 13.89 -6.55 -0.16
CA PHE A 4 13.74 -7.66 0.78
C PHE A 4 14.33 -9.01 0.35
N PHE A 5 13.87 -9.60 -0.76
CA PHE A 5 14.34 -10.93 -1.18
C PHE A 5 15.83 -10.97 -1.51
N VAL A 6 16.40 -9.87 -2.04
CA VAL A 6 17.84 -9.74 -2.28
C VAL A 6 18.57 -9.69 -0.96
N SER A 7 18.19 -8.79 -0.05
CA SER A 7 18.82 -8.64 1.27
C SER A 7 18.88 -9.96 2.03
N VAL A 8 17.79 -10.72 2.06
CA VAL A 8 17.77 -12.05 2.68
C VAL A 8 18.68 -13.03 1.95
N GLY A 9 18.63 -13.08 0.62
CA GLY A 9 19.49 -13.96 -0.17
C GLY A 9 20.99 -13.65 -0.05
N LEU A 10 21.35 -12.39 0.20
CA LEU A 10 22.72 -11.93 0.44
C LEU A 10 23.26 -12.34 1.83
N ARG A 11 22.42 -12.76 2.78
CA ARG A 11 22.88 -13.33 4.06
C ARG A 11 23.76 -14.56 3.84
N LYS A 12 23.40 -15.39 2.86
CA LYS A 12 24.12 -16.62 2.47
C LYS A 12 25.17 -16.39 1.39
N ARG A 13 25.26 -15.17 0.84
CA ARG A 13 26.12 -14.80 -0.31
C ARG A 13 26.77 -13.42 -0.10
N PRO A 14 27.64 -13.26 0.90
CA PRO A 14 28.28 -11.97 1.19
C PRO A 14 29.13 -11.44 0.03
N GLU A 15 29.67 -12.32 -0.81
CA GLU A 15 30.48 -12.01 -2.01
C GLU A 15 29.73 -11.24 -3.10
N LEU A 16 28.39 -11.16 -2.98
CA LEU A 16 27.50 -10.48 -3.91
C LEU A 16 27.05 -9.09 -3.43
N ARG A 17 27.45 -8.67 -2.22
CA ARG A 17 27.16 -7.31 -1.71
C ARG A 17 27.84 -6.25 -2.58
N GLY A 18 27.15 -5.15 -2.86
CA GLY A 18 27.67 -4.10 -3.75
C GLY A 18 27.63 -4.42 -5.24
N LYS A 19 27.07 -5.57 -5.65
CA LYS A 19 26.93 -5.97 -7.06
C LYS A 19 25.47 -5.85 -7.51
N PRO A 20 25.20 -5.66 -8.82
CA PRO A 20 23.84 -5.71 -9.35
C PRO A 20 23.32 -7.14 -9.25
N VAL A 21 22.36 -7.36 -8.35
CA VAL A 21 21.77 -8.68 -8.06
C VAL A 21 20.25 -8.66 -8.23
N ALA A 22 19.68 -9.74 -8.77
CA ALA A 22 18.25 -9.95 -8.91
C ALA A 22 17.81 -11.33 -8.41
N VAL A 23 16.64 -11.40 -7.77
CA VAL A 23 15.97 -12.66 -7.41
C VAL A 23 15.00 -13.03 -8.52
N THR A 24 15.22 -14.18 -9.15
CA THR A 24 14.40 -14.67 -10.26
C THR A 24 14.56 -16.19 -10.42
N HIS A 25 13.64 -16.83 -11.16
CA HIS A 25 13.78 -18.23 -11.57
C HIS A 25 14.82 -18.42 -12.71
N SER A 26 15.22 -17.36 -13.40
CA SER A 26 16.20 -17.44 -14.49
C SER A 26 17.61 -17.71 -13.96
N LYS A 27 18.33 -18.64 -14.58
CA LYS A 27 19.76 -18.90 -14.32
C LYS A 27 20.69 -17.94 -15.08
N GLY A 28 20.24 -16.70 -15.34
CA GLY A 28 20.98 -15.70 -16.13
C GLY A 28 20.77 -15.79 -17.65
N SER A 29 21.80 -15.43 -18.41
CA SER A 29 21.84 -15.14 -19.86
C SER A 29 21.76 -16.34 -20.82
N LYS A 30 21.21 -17.48 -20.40
CA LYS A 30 21.21 -18.66 -21.29
C LYS A 30 20.15 -18.51 -22.39
N PRO A 31 20.53 -18.60 -23.69
CA PRO A 31 19.56 -18.63 -24.79
C PRO A 31 18.55 -19.76 -24.58
N GLN A 32 17.27 -19.47 -24.81
CA GLN A 32 16.23 -20.49 -24.76
C GLN A 32 16.06 -21.12 -26.14
N THR A 33 15.75 -22.42 -26.17
CA THR A 33 15.33 -23.08 -27.41
C THR A 33 14.04 -22.44 -27.90
N LYS A 34 14.01 -22.02 -29.18
CA LYS A 34 12.82 -21.46 -29.81
C LYS A 34 11.69 -22.47 -29.74
N ARG A 35 10.53 -22.06 -29.21
CA ARG A 35 9.34 -22.91 -29.14
C ARG A 35 8.51 -22.72 -30.40
N GLU A 36 8.11 -23.83 -31.01
CA GLU A 36 7.24 -23.80 -32.18
C GLU A 36 5.86 -23.21 -31.81
N GLY A 37 5.28 -22.42 -32.72
CA GLY A 37 3.96 -21.79 -32.53
C GLY A 37 3.93 -20.55 -31.62
N VAL A 38 5.04 -20.15 -31.00
CA VAL A 38 5.09 -18.92 -30.19
C VAL A 38 5.21 -17.69 -31.09
N ASP A 39 4.20 -16.82 -31.03
CA ASP A 39 4.23 -15.49 -31.65
C ASP A 39 4.14 -14.39 -30.58
N ARG A 40 5.32 -13.90 -30.17
CA ARG A 40 5.44 -12.83 -29.16
C ARG A 40 4.90 -11.51 -29.66
N ASN A 41 5.10 -11.19 -30.94
CA ASN A 41 4.72 -9.89 -31.50
C ASN A 41 3.21 -9.72 -31.51
N THR A 42 2.49 -10.76 -31.96
CA THR A 42 1.03 -10.77 -31.94
C THR A 42 0.49 -10.64 -30.52
N GLU A 43 0.98 -11.45 -29.56
CA GLU A 43 0.51 -11.38 -28.18
C GLU A 43 0.80 -10.01 -27.53
N PHE A 44 1.99 -9.45 -27.73
CA PHE A 44 2.36 -8.14 -27.19
C PHE A 44 1.52 -7.01 -27.78
N ASN A 45 1.22 -7.07 -29.08
CA ASN A 45 0.35 -6.10 -29.75
C ASN A 45 -1.08 -6.17 -29.22
N LEU A 46 -1.63 -7.36 -28.96
CA LEU A 46 -2.95 -7.52 -28.33
C LEU A 46 -3.01 -6.84 -26.95
N TYR A 47 -1.95 -6.98 -26.13
CA TYR A 47 -1.87 -6.28 -24.84
C TYR A 47 -1.78 -4.77 -24.98
N LYS A 48 -1.05 -4.25 -25.98
CA LYS A 48 -0.97 -2.81 -26.26
C LYS A 48 -2.32 -2.26 -26.71
N GLN A 49 -2.97 -2.91 -27.67
CA GLN A 49 -4.30 -2.53 -28.15
C GLN A 49 -5.36 -2.54 -27.04
N LYS A 50 -5.38 -3.58 -26.18
CA LYS A 50 -6.31 -3.65 -25.03
C LYS A 50 -6.09 -2.52 -24.04
N GLN A 51 -4.85 -2.06 -23.87
CA GLN A 51 -4.55 -0.90 -23.04
C GLN A 51 -4.97 0.41 -23.73
N ALA A 52 -4.63 0.60 -25.00
CA ALA A 52 -5.02 1.78 -25.78
C ALA A 52 -6.55 1.97 -25.79
N LYS A 53 -7.30 0.90 -26.06
CA LYS A 53 -8.78 0.88 -26.00
C LYS A 53 -9.34 1.32 -24.64
N LYS A 54 -8.69 0.92 -23.54
CA LYS A 54 -9.13 1.33 -22.20
C LYS A 54 -8.84 2.79 -21.92
N LEU A 55 -7.74 3.33 -22.42
CA LEU A 55 -7.36 4.73 -22.24
C LEU A 55 -8.15 5.67 -23.15
N GLY A 56 -8.35 5.30 -24.43
CA GLY A 56 -9.12 6.10 -25.40
C GLY A 56 -10.54 6.36 -24.91
N LYS A 57 -11.22 5.33 -24.37
CA LYS A 57 -12.53 5.46 -23.72
C LYS A 57 -12.57 6.46 -22.55
N GLY A 58 -11.43 6.72 -21.91
CA GLY A 58 -11.32 7.63 -20.77
C GLY A 58 -10.86 9.05 -21.10
N THR A 59 -10.31 9.27 -22.30
CA THR A 59 -9.60 10.51 -22.68
C THR A 59 -10.10 11.16 -23.98
N GLY A 60 -10.88 10.44 -24.79
CA GLY A 60 -11.40 10.94 -26.07
C GLY A 60 -10.37 10.97 -27.21
N LYS A 61 -9.13 10.52 -26.97
CA LYS A 61 -8.07 10.38 -27.98
C LYS A 61 -8.26 9.10 -28.81
N THR A 62 -7.83 9.14 -30.07
CA THR A 62 -7.81 7.98 -30.98
C THR A 62 -6.78 6.95 -30.52
N GLU A 63 -6.98 5.68 -30.87
CA GLU A 63 -6.13 4.57 -30.40
C GLU A 63 -4.67 4.71 -30.85
N ASP A 64 -4.43 5.33 -32.01
CA ASP A 64 -3.11 5.49 -32.64
C ASP A 64 -2.25 6.61 -32.01
N GLU A 65 -2.87 7.55 -31.31
CA GLU A 65 -2.17 8.67 -30.64
C GLU A 65 -1.62 8.29 -29.25
N ILE A 66 -1.95 7.10 -28.74
CA ILE A 66 -1.63 6.69 -27.37
C ILE A 66 -0.38 5.80 -27.37
N VAL A 67 0.79 6.42 -27.12
CA VAL A 67 2.03 5.68 -26.88
C VAL A 67 1.99 5.06 -25.48
N ILE A 68 2.07 3.72 -25.41
CA ILE A 68 2.03 2.98 -24.14
C ILE A 68 3.36 2.26 -23.92
N GLU A 69 4.12 2.73 -22.94
CA GLU A 69 5.26 1.97 -22.42
C GLU A 69 4.78 0.65 -21.80
N SER A 70 5.18 -0.45 -22.42
CA SER A 70 4.85 -1.81 -22.04
C SER A 70 6.05 -2.48 -21.37
N ARG A 71 5.76 -3.39 -20.43
CA ARG A 71 6.80 -4.22 -19.76
C ARG A 71 7.51 -5.17 -20.73
N VAL A 72 6.92 -5.40 -21.90
CA VAL A 72 7.46 -6.26 -22.96
C VAL A 72 8.20 -5.46 -24.01
N ASP A 73 8.22 -4.13 -23.92
CA ASP A 73 9.06 -3.32 -24.78
C ASP A 73 10.53 -3.66 -24.50
N ASN A 74 11.31 -3.79 -25.56
CA ASN A 74 12.72 -4.22 -25.51
C ASN A 74 12.97 -5.68 -25.12
N VAL A 75 11.95 -6.53 -25.02
CA VAL A 75 12.17 -7.99 -24.96
C VAL A 75 12.75 -8.45 -26.29
N GLY A 76 13.86 -9.18 -26.27
CA GLY A 76 14.45 -9.75 -27.49
C GLY A 76 13.67 -10.98 -27.97
N ASP A 77 14.05 -11.47 -29.15
CA ASP A 77 13.55 -12.75 -29.66
C ASP A 77 13.84 -13.88 -28.68
N GLU A 78 13.02 -14.94 -28.73
CA GLU A 78 13.07 -16.03 -27.77
C GLU A 78 14.42 -16.74 -27.69
N ASN A 79 15.06 -16.93 -28.84
CA ASN A 79 16.38 -17.54 -28.98
C ASN A 79 17.53 -16.56 -28.71
N SER A 80 17.24 -15.28 -28.43
CA SER A 80 18.27 -14.33 -28.04
C SER A 80 18.62 -14.48 -26.57
N GLU A 81 19.85 -14.09 -26.22
CA GLU A 81 20.33 -13.95 -24.85
C GLU A 81 19.39 -13.07 -23.97
N TYR A 82 18.69 -12.13 -24.61
CA TYR A 82 17.76 -11.20 -23.98
C TYR A 82 16.28 -11.62 -24.13
N GLY A 83 16.03 -12.90 -24.42
CA GLY A 83 14.69 -13.45 -24.66
C GLY A 83 13.94 -13.88 -23.40
N SER A 84 14.57 -13.90 -22.23
CA SER A 84 13.97 -14.44 -20.99
C SER A 84 12.82 -13.57 -20.47
N LEU A 85 11.64 -14.18 -20.34
CA LEU A 85 10.43 -13.59 -19.74
C LEU A 85 10.24 -13.99 -18.26
N SER A 86 11.31 -14.46 -17.62
CA SER A 86 11.34 -14.66 -16.17
C SER A 86 11.26 -13.31 -15.47
N GLU A 87 10.42 -13.22 -14.45
CA GLU A 87 10.22 -11.96 -13.73
C GLU A 87 11.25 -11.79 -12.62
N ILE A 88 11.69 -10.55 -12.42
CA ILE A 88 12.51 -10.16 -11.28
C ILE A 88 11.59 -9.86 -10.10
N ALA A 89 11.63 -10.69 -9.06
CA ALA A 89 10.84 -10.45 -7.86
C ALA A 89 11.42 -9.29 -7.02
N SER A 90 12.73 -9.25 -6.86
CA SER A 90 13.46 -8.17 -6.20
C SER A 90 14.81 -7.94 -6.87
N CYS A 91 15.28 -6.70 -6.92
CA CYS A 91 16.61 -6.33 -7.38
C CYS A 91 17.29 -5.39 -6.38
N SER A 92 18.62 -5.48 -6.31
CA SER A 92 19.49 -4.69 -5.46
C SER A 92 19.48 -3.21 -5.86
N TYR A 93 19.94 -2.32 -4.99
CA TYR A 93 19.97 -0.88 -5.33
C TYR A 93 21.02 -0.57 -6.41
N GLU A 94 22.09 -1.35 -6.49
CA GLU A 94 23.08 -1.31 -7.56
C GLU A 94 22.48 -1.70 -8.91
N ALA A 95 21.55 -2.67 -8.93
CA ALA A 95 20.78 -3.00 -10.13
C ALA A 95 19.77 -1.88 -10.47
N ARG A 96 19.13 -1.27 -9.47
CA ARG A 96 18.20 -0.13 -9.66
C ARG A 96 18.88 1.11 -10.23
N ALA A 97 20.12 1.37 -9.82
CA ALA A 97 20.94 2.45 -10.38
C ALA A 97 21.16 2.30 -11.89
N LYS A 98 21.10 1.07 -12.40
CA LYS A 98 21.16 0.76 -13.85
C LYS A 98 19.80 0.73 -14.53
N GLY A 99 18.74 1.18 -13.87
CA GLY A 99 17.38 1.24 -14.40
C GLY A 99 16.56 -0.04 -14.24
N ILE A 100 17.11 -1.10 -13.63
CA ILE A 100 16.36 -2.35 -13.37
C ILE A 100 15.32 -2.10 -12.27
N LYS A 101 14.13 -2.69 -12.43
CA LYS A 101 13.01 -2.53 -11.49
C LYS A 101 12.42 -3.88 -11.11
N ASN A 102 11.82 -3.97 -9.93
CA ASN A 102 11.00 -5.12 -9.56
C ASN A 102 9.84 -5.27 -10.57
N GLY A 103 9.54 -6.49 -10.97
CA GLY A 103 8.60 -6.79 -12.05
C GLY A 103 9.18 -6.58 -13.47
N MET A 104 10.45 -6.21 -13.64
CA MET A 104 11.06 -6.26 -14.98
C MET A 104 11.27 -7.72 -15.40
N PHE A 105 11.18 -8.01 -16.71
CA PHE A 105 11.62 -9.30 -17.24
C PHE A 105 13.15 -9.36 -17.32
N MET A 106 13.70 -10.57 -17.16
CA MET A 106 15.15 -10.79 -17.15
C MET A 106 15.82 -10.40 -18.46
N GLY A 107 15.19 -10.62 -19.61
CA GLY A 107 15.72 -10.23 -20.92
C GLY A 107 16.04 -8.73 -21.02
N PRO A 108 15.03 -7.84 -20.86
CA PRO A 108 15.25 -6.40 -20.77
C PRO A 108 16.23 -5.98 -19.67
N ALA A 109 16.21 -6.64 -18.51
CA ALA A 109 17.14 -6.32 -17.43
C ALA A 109 18.61 -6.63 -17.79
N LEU A 110 18.86 -7.72 -18.52
CA LEU A 110 20.18 -8.08 -19.03
C LEU A 110 20.67 -7.11 -20.11
N LYS A 111 19.77 -6.55 -20.93
CA LYS A 111 20.13 -5.47 -21.87
C LYS A 111 20.63 -4.22 -21.13
N LEU A 112 19.98 -3.86 -20.02
CA LEU A 112 20.38 -2.72 -19.18
C LEU A 112 21.66 -3.01 -18.37
N CYS A 113 21.86 -4.26 -17.97
CA CYS A 113 22.97 -4.68 -17.13
C CYS A 113 23.42 -6.11 -17.51
N PRO A 114 24.32 -6.26 -18.50
CA PRO A 114 24.80 -7.58 -18.91
C PRO A 114 25.49 -8.38 -17.79
N ASN A 115 26.09 -7.69 -16.81
CA ASN A 115 26.70 -8.32 -15.64
C ASN A 115 25.75 -8.53 -14.44
N LEU A 116 24.43 -8.51 -14.67
CA LEU A 116 23.42 -8.75 -13.64
C LEU A 116 23.53 -10.19 -13.10
N GLN A 117 23.72 -10.32 -11.80
CA GLN A 117 23.80 -11.62 -11.15
C GLN A 117 22.42 -12.06 -10.66
N THR A 118 22.11 -13.35 -10.77
CA THR A 118 20.84 -13.89 -10.28
C THR A 118 21.05 -14.77 -9.05
N ILE A 119 20.11 -14.69 -8.12
CA ILE A 119 20.03 -15.58 -6.97
C ILE A 119 18.65 -16.26 -6.93
N PRO A 120 18.57 -17.54 -6.51
CA PRO A 120 17.30 -18.24 -6.36
C PRO A 120 16.47 -17.69 -5.19
N TYR A 121 15.18 -18.04 -5.19
CA TYR A 121 14.29 -17.76 -4.06
C TYR A 121 14.69 -18.53 -2.81
N ASP A 122 14.57 -17.89 -1.65
CA ASP A 122 14.79 -18.45 -0.31
C ASP A 122 13.55 -18.23 0.56
N PHE A 123 12.47 -18.95 0.26
CA PHE A 123 11.15 -18.73 0.89
C PHE A 123 11.17 -18.89 2.42
N GLU A 124 11.95 -19.85 2.94
CA GLU A 124 12.11 -20.02 4.39
C GLU A 124 12.86 -18.85 5.01
N GLY A 125 13.94 -18.36 4.39
CA GLY A 125 14.63 -17.16 4.85
C GLY A 125 13.74 -15.91 4.82
N TYR A 126 12.87 -15.76 3.82
CA TYR A 126 11.91 -14.66 3.76
C TYR A 126 10.92 -14.74 4.92
N LYS A 127 10.39 -15.93 5.20
CA LYS A 127 9.48 -16.17 6.30
C LYS A 127 10.14 -15.86 7.65
N GLU A 128 11.33 -16.39 7.89
CA GLU A 128 12.13 -16.16 9.10
C GLU A 128 12.34 -14.66 9.37
N VAL A 129 12.82 -13.91 8.37
CA VAL A 129 13.10 -12.47 8.53
C VAL A 129 11.81 -11.67 8.71
N ALA A 130 10.73 -12.02 8.01
CA ALA A 130 9.43 -11.40 8.20
C ALA A 130 8.93 -11.56 9.64
N TYR A 131 8.95 -12.77 10.20
CA TYR A 131 8.58 -12.99 11.59
C TYR A 131 9.47 -12.21 12.55
N THR A 132 10.79 -12.21 12.32
CA THR A 132 11.74 -11.49 13.16
C THR A 132 11.48 -9.98 13.16
N LEU A 133 11.17 -9.40 12.00
CA LEU A 133 10.79 -8.00 11.86
C LEU A 133 9.54 -7.67 12.70
N TYR A 134 8.44 -8.41 12.51
CA TYR A 134 7.20 -8.19 13.24
C TYR A 134 7.37 -8.41 14.75
N ASN A 135 8.07 -9.47 15.16
CA ASN A 135 8.34 -9.76 16.57
C ASN A 135 9.24 -8.71 17.23
N THR A 136 10.15 -8.08 16.48
CA THR A 136 11.00 -7.00 17.00
C THR A 136 10.17 -5.76 17.30
N ILE A 137 9.31 -5.34 16.37
CA ILE A 137 8.43 -4.18 16.57
C ILE A 137 7.40 -4.45 17.68
N ALA A 138 6.86 -5.67 17.76
CA ALA A 138 5.89 -6.06 18.77
C ALA A 138 6.42 -6.02 20.21
N GLN A 139 7.75 -5.96 20.41
CA GLN A 139 8.35 -5.74 21.73
C GLN A 139 8.18 -4.30 22.22
N TYR A 140 7.96 -3.35 21.30
CA TYR A 140 7.76 -1.93 21.60
C TYR A 140 6.29 -1.55 21.68
N THR A 141 5.50 -1.96 20.70
CA THR A 141 4.06 -1.67 20.64
C THR A 141 3.31 -2.71 19.82
N LEU A 142 2.03 -2.91 20.14
CA LEU A 142 1.10 -3.75 19.36
C LEU A 142 0.22 -2.94 18.40
N ASP A 143 0.38 -1.61 18.36
CA ASP A 143 -0.34 -0.71 17.46
C ASP A 143 0.25 -0.78 16.05
N ILE A 144 0.16 -1.96 15.45
CA ILE A 144 0.76 -2.34 14.16
C ILE A 144 -0.35 -2.64 13.15
N GLU A 145 -0.33 -1.94 12.01
CA GLU A 145 -1.10 -2.34 10.82
C GLU A 145 -0.16 -3.09 9.87
N ALA A 146 -0.38 -4.41 9.75
CA ALA A 146 0.38 -5.26 8.84
C ALA A 146 0.07 -4.91 7.38
N VAL A 147 1.10 -4.61 6.57
CA VAL A 147 0.96 -4.27 5.14
C VAL A 147 1.42 -5.43 4.26
N SER A 148 2.61 -5.95 4.51
CA SER A 148 3.20 -7.10 3.80
C SER A 148 4.13 -7.88 4.74
N CYS A 149 4.80 -8.92 4.23
CA CYS A 149 5.84 -9.63 4.99
C CYS A 149 7.04 -8.75 5.38
N ASP A 150 7.25 -7.62 4.71
CA ASP A 150 8.44 -6.77 4.87
C ASP A 150 8.10 -5.28 5.12
N GLU A 151 6.83 -4.95 5.29
CA GLU A 151 6.29 -3.59 5.46
C GLU A 151 5.15 -3.60 6.49
N MET A 152 5.11 -2.59 7.34
CA MET A 152 4.03 -2.34 8.30
C MET A 152 3.91 -0.84 8.59
N TYR A 153 2.75 -0.40 9.09
CA TYR A 153 2.63 0.87 9.78
C TYR A 153 2.61 0.63 11.29
N VAL A 154 3.19 1.55 12.05
CA VAL A 154 3.27 1.49 13.50
C VAL A 154 2.87 2.85 14.05
N ASP A 155 1.88 2.89 14.95
CA ASP A 155 1.62 4.09 15.72
C ASP A 155 2.62 4.17 16.87
N CYS A 156 3.51 5.16 16.82
CA CYS A 156 4.54 5.38 17.82
C CYS A 156 4.23 6.57 18.75
N THR A 157 3.03 7.14 18.69
CA THR A 157 2.70 8.42 19.35
C THR A 157 2.89 8.35 20.86
N GLU A 158 2.23 7.40 21.53
CA GLU A 158 2.35 7.23 22.99
C GLU A 158 3.71 6.63 23.37
N LEU A 159 4.25 5.72 22.55
CA LEU A 159 5.57 5.11 22.77
C LEU A 159 6.68 6.16 22.85
N LEU A 160 6.74 7.09 21.89
CA LEU A 160 7.77 8.13 21.85
C LEU A 160 7.62 9.12 23.01
N LYS A 161 6.38 9.41 23.42
CA LYS A 161 6.07 10.26 24.57
C LYS A 161 6.56 9.65 25.88
N ASP A 162 6.38 8.34 26.05
CA ASP A 162 6.83 7.60 27.24
C ASP A 162 8.35 7.47 27.28
N LEU A 163 8.98 7.18 26.14
CA LEU A 163 10.44 7.05 26.02
C LEU A 163 11.18 8.39 26.13
N LYS A 164 10.51 9.52 25.82
CA LYS A 164 11.10 10.86 25.80
C LYS A 164 12.35 10.97 24.93
N VAL A 165 12.37 10.24 23.81
CA VAL A 165 13.44 10.27 22.81
C VAL A 165 12.99 10.99 21.55
N SER A 166 13.93 11.52 20.78
CA SER A 166 13.58 12.09 19.48
C SER A 166 13.16 10.98 18.49
N VAL A 167 12.34 11.34 17.51
CA VAL A 167 11.93 10.44 16.43
C VAL A 167 13.14 9.86 15.69
N GLN A 168 14.18 10.68 15.49
CA GLN A 168 15.39 10.29 14.77
C GLN A 168 16.24 9.30 15.57
N ASP A 169 16.35 9.48 16.89
CA ASP A 169 17.11 8.56 17.74
C ASP A 169 16.40 7.20 17.81
N PHE A 170 15.08 7.21 17.99
CA PHE A 170 14.26 5.99 17.96
C PHE A 170 14.39 5.26 16.62
N ALA A 171 14.30 5.99 15.50
CA ALA A 171 14.47 5.42 14.16
C ALA A 171 15.84 4.75 13.98
N THR A 172 16.91 5.42 14.44
CA THR A 172 18.29 4.92 14.34
C THR A 172 18.45 3.63 15.14
N ALA A 173 18.04 3.64 16.41
CA ALA A 173 18.12 2.49 17.30
C ALA A 173 17.32 1.30 16.76
N LEU A 174 16.08 1.55 16.30
CA LEU A 174 15.21 0.51 15.78
C LEU A 174 15.77 -0.12 14.50
N ARG A 175 16.29 0.70 13.57
CA ARG A 175 16.90 0.20 12.34
C ARG A 175 18.14 -0.63 12.63
N GLN A 176 18.97 -0.20 13.58
CA GLN A 176 20.15 -0.95 14.00
C GLN A 176 19.76 -2.30 14.60
N GLU A 177 18.79 -2.34 15.51
CA GLU A 177 18.32 -3.59 16.12
C GLU A 177 17.74 -4.56 15.09
N ILE A 178 16.93 -4.07 14.15
CA ILE A 178 16.40 -4.90 13.05
C ILE A 178 17.55 -5.44 12.20
N LYS A 179 18.54 -4.61 11.87
CA LYS A 179 19.71 -5.01 11.08
C LYS A 179 20.55 -6.07 11.81
N ASP A 180 20.75 -5.93 13.11
CA ASP A 180 21.50 -6.88 13.93
C ASP A 180 20.77 -8.23 14.05
N LYS A 181 19.45 -8.21 14.28
CA LYS A 181 18.65 -9.44 14.41
C LYS A 181 18.42 -10.16 13.08
N THR A 182 18.27 -9.42 11.98
CA THR A 182 17.88 -10.02 10.68
C THR A 182 19.04 -10.15 9.69
N GLY A 183 20.15 -9.45 9.93
CA GLY A 183 21.24 -9.27 8.97
C GLY A 183 20.84 -8.46 7.72
N CYS A 184 19.68 -7.79 7.74
CA CYS A 184 19.11 -7.12 6.58
C CYS A 184 18.82 -5.64 6.89
N PRO A 185 19.13 -4.70 5.97
CA PRO A 185 18.82 -3.29 6.17
C PRO A 185 17.33 -3.00 6.05
N CYS A 186 16.88 -1.99 6.78
CA CYS A 186 15.55 -1.42 6.65
C CYS A 186 15.62 0.11 6.62
N SER A 187 14.67 0.70 5.88
CA SER A 187 14.44 2.14 5.89
C SER A 187 13.14 2.46 6.63
N THR A 188 13.10 3.58 7.33
CA THR A 188 11.94 4.02 8.13
C THR A 188 11.53 5.45 7.78
N GLY A 189 10.25 5.67 7.48
CA GLY A 189 9.69 6.99 7.28
C GLY A 189 8.69 7.36 8.37
N PHE A 190 8.85 8.54 8.95
CA PHE A 190 7.96 9.09 9.96
C PHE A 190 7.19 10.28 9.40
N GLY A 191 5.93 10.41 9.80
CA GLY A 191 5.07 11.53 9.42
C GLY A 191 3.79 11.53 10.24
N SER A 192 3.00 12.60 10.15
CA SER A 192 1.80 12.79 10.98
C SER A 192 0.62 11.89 10.61
N ASN A 193 0.69 11.20 9.46
CA ASN A 193 -0.32 10.26 9.00
C ASN A 193 0.29 9.16 8.10
N ARG A 194 -0.55 8.21 7.69
CA ARG A 194 -0.16 7.04 6.90
C ARG A 194 0.45 7.40 5.53
N LEU A 195 -0.12 8.38 4.84
CA LEU A 195 0.40 8.83 3.54
C LEU A 195 1.80 9.42 3.69
N GLN A 196 1.97 10.33 4.66
CA GLN A 196 3.22 11.02 4.91
C GLN A 196 4.34 10.05 5.31
N SER A 197 4.08 9.13 6.23
CA SER A 197 5.06 8.10 6.64
C SER A 197 5.47 7.19 5.48
N ARG A 198 4.53 6.81 4.61
CA ARG A 198 4.83 6.01 3.40
C ARG A 198 5.74 6.76 2.43
N LEU A 199 5.42 8.02 2.13
CA LEU A 199 6.22 8.84 1.21
C LEU A 199 7.59 9.19 1.81
N ALA A 200 7.64 9.45 3.12
CA ALA A 200 8.88 9.60 3.86
C ALA A 200 9.76 8.35 3.75
N THR A 201 9.17 7.15 3.85
CA THR A 201 9.90 5.88 3.70
C THR A 201 10.49 5.76 2.29
N LYS A 202 9.76 6.24 1.27
CA LYS A 202 10.27 6.27 -0.10
C LYS A 202 11.48 7.20 -0.25
N ARG A 203 11.46 8.38 0.40
CA ARG A 203 12.59 9.32 0.43
C ARG A 203 13.79 8.78 1.22
N ALA A 204 13.52 8.01 2.28
CA ALA A 204 14.52 7.43 3.16
C ALA A 204 15.33 6.28 2.52
N LYS A 205 14.76 5.59 1.53
CA LYS A 205 15.39 4.43 0.88
C LYS A 205 16.60 4.83 0.03
N PRO A 206 17.69 4.02 0.01
CA PRO A 206 17.98 2.81 0.79
C PRO A 206 18.65 3.05 2.15
N ASP A 207 18.52 2.06 3.06
CA ASP A 207 19.15 2.00 4.39
C ASP A 207 19.23 3.36 5.07
N GLY A 208 18.08 4.05 5.13
CA GLY A 208 18.00 5.40 5.64
C GLY A 208 16.72 5.65 6.44
N GLN A 209 16.63 6.84 6.99
CA GLN A 209 15.45 7.30 7.71
C GLN A 209 15.10 8.72 7.32
N PHE A 210 13.81 9.03 7.37
CA PHE A 210 13.34 10.38 7.07
C PHE A 210 12.13 10.71 7.95
N PHE A 211 12.19 11.85 8.64
CA PHE A 211 11.08 12.36 9.42
C PHE A 211 10.50 13.58 8.70
N LEU A 212 9.29 13.42 8.16
CA LEU A 212 8.54 14.50 7.53
C LEU A 212 7.79 15.29 8.60
N THR A 213 8.38 16.40 9.03
CA THR A 213 7.78 17.33 9.98
C THR A 213 6.71 18.20 9.32
N SER A 214 5.78 18.74 10.12
CA SER A 214 4.61 19.47 9.64
C SER A 214 4.96 20.69 8.76
N ASP A 215 6.05 21.38 9.07
CA ASP A 215 6.58 22.54 8.33
C ASP A 215 7.12 22.16 6.94
N LEU A 216 7.57 20.91 6.75
CA LEU A 216 8.09 20.43 5.48
C LEU A 216 7.02 19.82 4.57
N VAL A 217 5.81 19.54 5.07
CA VAL A 217 4.78 18.78 4.33
C VAL A 217 4.40 19.47 3.02
N GLU A 218 4.14 20.78 3.03
CA GLU A 218 3.68 21.50 1.83
C GLU A 218 4.69 21.42 0.69
N ASP A 219 5.94 21.80 0.97
CA ASP A 219 7.05 21.76 0.00
C ASP A 219 7.37 20.33 -0.45
N PHE A 220 7.41 19.38 0.51
CA PHE A 220 7.66 17.98 0.21
C PHE A 220 6.60 17.43 -0.75
N MET A 221 5.33 17.65 -0.45
CA MET A 221 4.23 17.14 -1.26
C MET A 221 4.22 17.75 -2.65
N PHE A 222 4.55 19.04 -2.81
CA PHE A 222 4.53 19.72 -4.11
C PHE A 222 5.31 18.97 -5.20
N GLY A 223 6.48 18.44 -4.86
CA GLY A 223 7.36 17.70 -5.77
C GLY A 223 7.04 16.20 -5.95
N ILE A 224 6.08 15.63 -5.19
CA ILE A 224 5.78 14.19 -5.27
C ILE A 224 5.11 13.85 -6.60
N SER A 225 5.65 12.85 -7.30
CA SER A 225 5.03 12.28 -8.49
C SER A 225 3.69 11.64 -8.15
N LEU A 226 2.67 11.85 -8.98
CA LEU A 226 1.36 11.25 -8.77
C LEU A 226 1.40 9.72 -8.79
N LYS A 227 2.36 9.11 -9.51
CA LYS A 227 2.60 7.65 -9.54
C LYS A 227 3.00 7.08 -8.18
N ASP A 228 3.46 7.93 -7.27
CA ASP A 228 3.92 7.53 -5.94
C ASP A 228 2.82 7.58 -4.90
N LEU A 229 1.68 8.19 -5.23
CA LEU A 229 0.53 8.25 -4.34
C LEU A 229 -0.17 6.88 -4.23
N PRO A 230 -0.52 6.43 -3.01
CA PRO A 230 -1.20 5.17 -2.82
C PRO A 230 -2.60 5.21 -3.43
N GLY A 231 -2.85 4.29 -4.36
CA GLY A 231 -4.10 4.20 -5.12
C GLY A 231 -4.00 4.74 -6.55
N VAL A 232 -2.89 5.40 -6.92
CA VAL A 232 -2.63 5.82 -8.30
C VAL A 232 -1.91 4.71 -9.06
N GLY A 233 -2.70 3.83 -9.68
CA GLY A 233 -2.19 2.85 -10.63
C GLY A 233 -1.88 3.45 -12.00
N ARG A 234 -1.37 2.61 -12.92
CA ARG A 234 -1.03 3.01 -14.31
C ARG A 234 -2.15 3.78 -15.01
N GLN A 235 -3.38 3.27 -14.94
CA GLN A 235 -4.53 3.88 -15.60
C GLN A 235 -4.86 5.27 -15.03
N THR A 236 -4.88 5.40 -13.70
CA THR A 236 -5.13 6.68 -13.04
C THR A 236 -4.02 7.68 -13.37
N SER A 237 -2.76 7.25 -13.32
CA SER A 237 -1.62 8.09 -13.68
C SER A 237 -1.70 8.58 -15.11
N GLN A 238 -1.95 7.70 -16.07
CA GLN A 238 -2.07 8.07 -17.49
C GLN A 238 -3.24 9.03 -17.74
N LYS A 239 -4.35 8.83 -17.02
CA LYS A 239 -5.49 9.76 -17.09
C LYS A 239 -5.13 11.14 -16.54
N LEU A 240 -4.41 11.21 -15.41
CA LEU A 240 -3.94 12.47 -14.84
C LEU A 240 -2.91 13.16 -15.75
N GLU A 241 -2.00 12.40 -16.35
CA GLU A 241 -1.03 12.87 -17.35
C GLU A 241 -1.74 13.46 -18.57
N SER A 242 -2.82 12.82 -19.04
CA SER A 242 -3.62 13.33 -20.16
C SER A 242 -4.34 14.65 -19.84
N LEU A 243 -4.53 14.96 -18.55
CA LEU A 243 -5.06 16.24 -18.07
C LEU A 243 -3.93 17.27 -17.81
N GLY A 244 -2.67 16.93 -18.07
CA GLY A 244 -1.52 17.82 -17.88
C GLY A 244 -0.91 17.78 -16.48
N HIS A 245 -1.26 16.79 -15.64
CA HIS A 245 -0.78 16.71 -14.26
C HIS A 245 0.11 15.48 -14.03
N GLN A 246 1.30 15.71 -13.50
CA GLN A 246 2.30 14.67 -13.20
C GLN A 246 2.78 14.67 -11.75
N THR A 247 2.67 15.82 -11.09
CA THR A 247 3.07 16.03 -9.69
C THR A 247 1.88 16.43 -8.84
N CYS A 248 1.98 16.22 -7.53
CA CYS A 248 0.96 16.69 -6.59
C CYS A 248 0.78 18.21 -6.66
N GLY A 249 1.87 18.98 -6.78
CA GLY A 249 1.80 20.44 -6.96
C GLY A 249 0.98 20.83 -8.17
N SER A 250 1.20 20.18 -9.32
CA SER A 250 0.38 20.42 -10.51
C SER A 250 -1.10 20.07 -10.27
N LEU A 251 -1.39 18.98 -9.56
CA LEU A 251 -2.75 18.50 -9.32
C LEU A 251 -3.51 19.39 -8.31
N GLN A 252 -2.82 20.07 -7.41
CA GLN A 252 -3.43 20.99 -6.43
C GLN A 252 -4.18 22.16 -7.10
N THR A 253 -3.85 22.49 -8.36
CA THR A 253 -4.56 23.51 -9.16
C THR A 253 -6.01 23.12 -9.50
N LEU A 254 -6.35 21.83 -9.45
CA LEU A 254 -7.70 21.36 -9.73
C LEU A 254 -8.62 21.46 -8.50
N THR A 255 -9.86 21.88 -8.75
CA THR A 255 -10.91 21.85 -7.74
C THR A 255 -11.37 20.42 -7.46
N LEU A 256 -11.93 20.19 -6.26
CA LEU A 256 -12.51 18.90 -5.88
C LEU A 256 -13.56 18.43 -6.89
N GLY A 257 -14.45 19.33 -7.34
CA GLY A 257 -15.50 19.01 -8.30
C GLY A 257 -14.96 18.52 -9.64
N LEU A 258 -13.87 19.11 -10.16
CA LEU A 258 -13.23 18.66 -11.38
C LEU A 258 -12.60 17.27 -11.20
N LEU A 259 -11.87 17.05 -10.11
CA LEU A 259 -11.28 15.74 -9.82
C LEU A 259 -12.33 14.65 -9.70
N GLN A 260 -13.44 14.92 -9.02
CA GLN A 260 -14.56 13.97 -8.89
C GLN A 260 -15.25 13.71 -10.23
N ARG A 261 -15.41 14.72 -11.09
CA ARG A 261 -15.94 14.56 -12.44
C ARG A 261 -15.06 13.65 -13.29
N HIS A 262 -13.73 13.81 -13.21
CA HIS A 262 -12.80 13.03 -14.01
C HIS A 262 -12.55 11.61 -13.44
N LEU A 263 -12.50 11.43 -12.12
CA LEU A 263 -12.03 10.18 -11.49
C LEU A 263 -13.10 9.44 -10.68
N GLY A 264 -14.29 10.03 -10.55
CA GLY A 264 -15.36 9.57 -9.66
C GLY A 264 -15.23 10.13 -8.24
N ASN A 265 -16.35 10.19 -7.53
CA ASN A 265 -16.46 10.89 -6.24
C ASN A 265 -15.43 10.47 -5.20
N LYS A 266 -15.21 9.16 -5.04
CA LYS A 266 -14.30 8.61 -4.03
C LYS A 266 -12.83 8.88 -4.37
N THR A 267 -12.42 8.51 -5.59
CA THR A 267 -11.04 8.68 -6.05
C THR A 267 -10.66 10.15 -6.16
N GLY A 268 -11.56 10.99 -6.67
CA GLY A 268 -11.34 12.43 -6.78
C GLY A 268 -11.15 13.10 -5.41
N ALA A 269 -12.00 12.78 -4.43
CA ALA A 269 -11.85 13.27 -3.06
C ALA A 269 -10.55 12.79 -2.42
N GLN A 270 -10.25 11.49 -2.54
CA GLN A 270 -9.02 10.91 -2.02
C GLN A 270 -7.77 11.60 -2.58
N LEU A 271 -7.71 11.83 -3.90
CA LEU A 271 -6.54 12.47 -4.51
C LEU A 271 -6.45 13.97 -4.20
N PHE A 272 -7.58 14.64 -4.03
CA PHE A 272 -7.61 16.04 -3.60
C PHE A 272 -6.94 16.22 -2.22
N ASP A 273 -7.20 15.30 -1.28
CA ASP A 273 -6.56 15.32 0.04
C ASP A 273 -5.11 14.83 -0.03
N GLN A 274 -4.86 13.72 -0.72
CA GLN A 274 -3.52 13.13 -0.79
C GLN A 274 -2.50 14.04 -1.44
N CYS A 275 -2.85 14.77 -2.51
CA CYS A 275 -1.89 15.70 -3.14
C CYS A 275 -1.49 16.86 -2.22
N ARG A 276 -2.20 17.07 -1.11
CA ARG A 276 -1.92 18.06 -0.06
C ARG A 276 -1.35 17.43 1.22
N GLY A 277 -0.93 16.16 1.16
CA GLY A 277 -0.35 15.46 2.31
C GLY A 277 -1.36 15.05 3.38
N ARG A 278 -2.66 15.08 3.08
CA ARG A 278 -3.74 14.75 4.03
C ARG A 278 -4.20 13.31 3.80
N ASP A 279 -4.27 12.54 4.88
CA ASP A 279 -4.90 11.22 4.91
C ASP A 279 -5.69 11.09 6.22
N PRO A 280 -7.03 11.19 6.19
CA PRO A 280 -7.86 11.13 7.39
C PRO A 280 -8.08 9.68 7.88
N ASN A 281 -7.61 8.67 7.15
CA ASN A 281 -7.87 7.27 7.51
C ASN A 281 -6.97 6.86 8.68
N PRO A 282 -7.55 6.43 9.82
CA PRO A 282 -6.76 5.91 10.94
C PRO A 282 -6.14 4.55 10.58
N LEU A 283 -5.11 4.16 11.32
CA LEU A 283 -4.57 2.81 11.24
C LEU A 283 -5.61 1.79 11.71
N THR A 284 -5.61 0.64 11.05
CA THR A 284 -6.50 -0.49 11.33
C THR A 284 -5.70 -1.66 11.88
N PHE A 285 -5.72 -1.81 13.20
CA PHE A 285 -4.97 -2.87 13.90
C PHE A 285 -5.67 -4.24 13.86
N HIS A 286 -6.96 -4.29 13.50
CA HIS A 286 -7.73 -5.53 13.43
C HIS A 286 -8.43 -5.68 12.08
N THR A 287 -8.04 -6.71 11.31
CA THR A 287 -8.63 -7.01 10.01
C THR A 287 -9.43 -8.31 10.05
N ILE A 288 -10.71 -8.22 9.70
CA ILE A 288 -11.57 -9.41 9.53
C ILE A 288 -11.47 -9.88 8.08
N ARG A 289 -11.09 -11.15 7.90
CA ARG A 289 -11.06 -11.80 6.58
C ARG A 289 -12.46 -11.87 5.98
N LYS A 290 -12.61 -11.43 4.73
CA LYS A 290 -13.91 -11.39 4.00
C LYS A 290 -14.07 -12.49 2.96
N SER A 291 -12.97 -13.09 2.53
CA SER A 291 -12.94 -14.20 1.57
C SER A 291 -11.72 -15.10 1.77
N VAL A 292 -11.85 -16.34 1.29
CA VAL A 292 -10.77 -17.33 1.16
C VAL A 292 -10.77 -17.79 -0.29
N SER A 293 -9.60 -17.84 -0.93
CA SER A 293 -9.49 -18.28 -2.31
C SER A 293 -8.20 -19.05 -2.56
N ALA A 294 -8.19 -19.82 -3.64
CA ALA A 294 -7.00 -20.37 -4.27
C ALA A 294 -7.16 -20.22 -5.79
N GLU A 295 -6.13 -19.70 -6.45
CA GLU A 295 -6.12 -19.53 -7.90
C GLU A 295 -4.77 -19.95 -8.49
N VAL A 296 -4.83 -20.56 -9.65
CA VAL A 296 -3.68 -20.99 -10.44
C VAL A 296 -3.88 -20.49 -11.86
N ASN A 297 -3.06 -19.51 -12.26
CA ASN A 297 -3.12 -18.86 -13.58
C ASN A 297 -1.79 -19.05 -14.35
N TYR A 298 -1.02 -20.08 -13.99
CA TYR A 298 0.25 -20.45 -14.61
C TYR A 298 0.29 -21.96 -14.77
N GLY A 299 0.69 -22.45 -15.94
CA GLY A 299 0.81 -23.87 -16.26
C GLY A 299 -0.50 -24.63 -16.48
N ILE A 300 -1.64 -23.94 -16.55
CA ILE A 300 -2.93 -24.59 -16.83
C ILE A 300 -3.02 -24.95 -18.32
N ARG A 301 -3.01 -26.25 -18.61
CA ARG A 301 -3.25 -26.86 -19.93
C ARG A 301 -4.00 -28.17 -19.69
N PHE A 302 -5.18 -28.33 -20.31
CA PHE A 302 -5.97 -29.55 -20.22
C PHE A 302 -6.32 -30.05 -21.62
N GLU A 303 -6.34 -31.35 -21.81
CA GLU A 303 -6.80 -31.98 -23.06
C GLU A 303 -8.26 -32.42 -22.98
N THR A 304 -8.71 -32.78 -21.77
CA THR A 304 -10.04 -33.34 -21.53
C THR A 304 -10.75 -32.66 -20.36
N ASN A 305 -12.08 -32.78 -20.34
CA ASN A 305 -12.89 -32.30 -19.23
C ASN A 305 -12.57 -33.03 -17.92
N ASP A 306 -12.18 -34.30 -17.99
CA ASP A 306 -11.84 -35.10 -16.81
C ASP A 306 -10.60 -34.58 -16.10
N GLN A 307 -9.56 -34.19 -16.86
CA GLN A 307 -8.37 -33.53 -16.29
C GLN A 307 -8.74 -32.21 -15.61
N CYS A 308 -9.58 -31.39 -16.25
CA CYS A 308 -10.08 -30.15 -15.67
C CYS A 308 -10.87 -30.39 -14.37
N PHE A 309 -11.81 -31.34 -14.36
CA PHE A 309 -12.61 -31.66 -13.18
C PHE A 309 -11.79 -32.26 -12.05
N HIS A 310 -10.79 -33.08 -12.37
CA HIS A 310 -9.82 -33.58 -11.39
C HIS A 310 -9.06 -32.42 -10.74
N PHE A 311 -8.58 -31.47 -11.54
CA PHE A 311 -7.91 -30.27 -11.03
C PHE A 311 -8.83 -29.41 -10.16
N LEU A 312 -10.11 -29.23 -10.54
CA LEU A 312 -11.09 -28.51 -9.72
C LEU A 312 -11.32 -29.18 -8.36
N LYS A 313 -11.29 -30.52 -8.29
CA LYS A 313 -11.36 -31.26 -7.02
C LYS A 313 -10.14 -30.97 -6.15
N GLN A 314 -8.94 -30.99 -6.72
CA GLN A 314 -7.70 -30.66 -5.99
C GLN A 314 -7.71 -29.20 -5.48
N LEU A 315 -8.11 -28.25 -6.33
CA LEU A 315 -8.20 -26.84 -5.95
C LEU A 315 -9.28 -26.59 -4.88
N SER A 316 -10.39 -27.35 -4.92
CA SER A 316 -11.43 -27.30 -3.89
C SER A 316 -10.91 -27.81 -2.54
N ALA A 317 -10.08 -28.87 -2.53
CA ALA A 317 -9.42 -29.37 -1.33
C ALA A 317 -8.43 -28.34 -0.74
N GLU A 318 -7.69 -27.62 -1.57
CA GLU A 318 -6.81 -26.53 -1.13
C GLU A 318 -7.59 -25.38 -0.49
N VAL A 319 -8.70 -24.97 -1.11
CA VAL A 319 -9.59 -23.95 -0.53
C VAL A 319 -10.20 -24.42 0.79
N HIS A 320 -10.65 -25.67 0.85
CA HIS A 320 -11.15 -26.30 2.08
C HIS A 320 -10.11 -26.24 3.21
N SER A 321 -8.87 -26.67 2.95
CA SER A 321 -7.76 -26.64 3.90
C SER A 321 -7.52 -25.22 4.45
N ARG A 322 -7.50 -24.21 3.56
CA ARG A 322 -7.39 -22.80 3.97
C ARG A 322 -8.57 -22.34 4.83
N MET A 323 -9.79 -22.73 4.50
CA MET A 323 -10.98 -22.40 5.29
C MET A 323 -10.93 -23.02 6.69
N GLN A 324 -10.45 -24.26 6.81
CA GLN A 324 -10.21 -24.91 8.11
C GLN A 324 -9.14 -24.18 8.93
N GLN A 325 -8.01 -23.82 8.31
CA GLN A 325 -6.95 -23.06 8.97
C GLN A 325 -7.47 -21.73 9.55
N PHE A 326 -8.30 -21.02 8.78
CA PHE A 326 -8.91 -19.76 9.22
C PHE A 326 -10.16 -19.93 10.09
N LYS A 327 -10.62 -21.18 10.33
CA LYS A 327 -11.82 -21.51 11.10
C LYS A 327 -13.08 -20.81 10.60
N VAL A 328 -13.27 -20.78 9.28
CA VAL A 328 -14.41 -20.11 8.64
C VAL A 328 -15.24 -21.08 7.79
N LEU A 329 -16.53 -20.78 7.72
CA LEU A 329 -17.48 -21.31 6.72
C LEU A 329 -17.79 -20.20 5.71
N GLY A 330 -18.34 -20.54 4.55
CA GLY A 330 -18.76 -19.54 3.57
C GLY A 330 -20.03 -19.91 2.82
N LYS A 331 -20.77 -18.89 2.36
CA LYS A 331 -22.06 -19.05 1.66
C LYS A 331 -21.98 -18.82 0.16
N CYS A 332 -21.00 -18.07 -0.33
CA CYS A 332 -20.93 -17.70 -1.75
C CYS A 332 -19.67 -18.28 -2.38
N ILE A 333 -19.85 -19.16 -3.36
CA ILE A 333 -18.78 -19.78 -4.13
C ILE A 333 -18.67 -19.06 -5.48
N THR A 334 -17.48 -18.62 -5.84
CA THR A 334 -17.16 -17.97 -7.11
C THR A 334 -16.10 -18.79 -7.84
N LEU A 335 -16.40 -19.21 -9.06
CA LEU A 335 -15.47 -19.79 -10.01
C LEU A 335 -15.02 -18.70 -10.99
N LYS A 336 -13.71 -18.50 -11.06
CA LYS A 336 -13.03 -17.65 -12.05
C LYS A 336 -12.31 -18.54 -13.05
N LEU A 337 -12.57 -18.32 -14.34
CA LEU A 337 -11.88 -18.99 -15.43
C LEU A 337 -11.19 -17.95 -16.30
N MET A 338 -9.92 -18.17 -16.61
CA MET A 338 -9.21 -17.45 -17.66
C MET A 338 -9.19 -18.34 -18.90
N VAL A 339 -9.77 -17.84 -19.98
CA VAL A 339 -9.92 -18.53 -21.26
C VAL A 339 -9.10 -17.77 -22.30
N ARG A 340 -8.31 -18.46 -23.11
CA ARG A 340 -7.58 -17.84 -24.22
C ARG A 340 -8.56 -17.06 -25.10
N ALA A 341 -8.19 -15.85 -25.51
CA ALA A 341 -8.99 -15.13 -26.51
C ALA A 341 -8.80 -15.78 -27.88
N GLU A 342 -9.83 -15.77 -28.72
CA GLU A 342 -9.80 -16.47 -30.01
C GLU A 342 -8.66 -15.96 -30.91
N GLU A 343 -8.42 -14.65 -30.88
CA GLU A 343 -7.36 -13.94 -31.61
C GLU A 343 -5.94 -14.14 -31.04
N ALA A 344 -5.81 -14.75 -29.86
CA ALA A 344 -4.51 -14.92 -29.19
C ALA A 344 -3.80 -16.20 -29.64
N PRO A 345 -2.46 -16.23 -29.75
CA PRO A 345 -1.73 -17.46 -30.03
C PRO A 345 -2.02 -18.57 -29.01
N VAL A 346 -2.04 -19.83 -29.48
CA VAL A 346 -2.23 -21.00 -28.61
C VAL A 346 -1.04 -21.14 -27.65
N GLU A 347 0.17 -21.09 -28.20
CA GLU A 347 1.42 -21.08 -27.46
C GLU A 347 1.79 -19.67 -27.00
N THR A 348 1.95 -19.51 -25.70
CA THR A 348 2.08 -18.21 -25.07
C THR A 348 3.52 -17.70 -25.08
N ALA A 349 3.67 -16.38 -25.25
CA ALA A 349 4.94 -15.67 -25.25
C ALA A 349 5.79 -16.04 -24.03
N LYS A 350 5.21 -15.96 -22.82
CA LYS A 350 5.84 -16.48 -21.60
C LYS A 350 5.60 -17.98 -21.50
N PHE A 351 6.66 -18.77 -21.30
CA PHE A 351 6.56 -20.21 -21.12
C PHE A 351 5.56 -20.57 -20.01
N MET A 352 4.57 -21.40 -20.34
CA MET A 352 3.47 -21.81 -19.46
C MET A 352 2.63 -20.65 -18.87
N GLY A 353 2.76 -19.44 -19.42
CA GLY A 353 1.92 -18.31 -19.06
C GLY A 353 0.45 -18.55 -19.42
N HIS A 354 -0.44 -17.74 -18.85
CA HIS A 354 -1.84 -17.75 -19.25
C HIS A 354 -2.05 -17.08 -20.62
N GLY A 355 -1.16 -16.17 -21.03
CA GLY A 355 -1.29 -15.43 -22.29
C GLY A 355 -2.48 -14.47 -22.32
N PHE A 356 -2.84 -14.00 -23.51
CA PHE A 356 -3.95 -13.06 -23.66
C PHE A 356 -5.31 -13.77 -23.50
N CYS A 357 -5.99 -13.46 -22.39
CA CYS A 357 -7.20 -14.15 -21.96
C CYS A 357 -8.41 -13.22 -21.75
N ASN A 358 -9.59 -13.82 -21.91
CA ASN A 358 -10.86 -13.37 -21.37
C ASN A 358 -11.07 -13.96 -19.97
N VAL A 359 -11.63 -13.16 -19.05
CA VAL A 359 -11.86 -13.59 -17.66
C VAL A 359 -13.36 -13.74 -17.44
N LEU A 360 -13.78 -14.94 -17.07
CA LEU A 360 -15.16 -15.28 -16.78
C LEU A 360 -15.31 -15.55 -15.28
N ASN A 361 -16.27 -14.87 -14.64
CA ASN A 361 -16.57 -15.08 -13.22
C ASN A 361 -18.02 -15.50 -13.07
N LYS A 362 -18.26 -16.62 -12.38
CA LYS A 362 -19.61 -17.10 -12.06
C LYS A 362 -19.68 -17.49 -10.60
N SER A 363 -20.79 -17.15 -9.96
CA SER A 363 -20.97 -17.40 -8.54
C SER A 363 -22.30 -18.07 -8.26
N SER A 364 -22.35 -18.83 -7.17
CA SER A 364 -23.57 -19.38 -6.60
C SER A 364 -23.59 -19.14 -5.09
N ASN A 365 -24.80 -18.98 -4.55
CA ASN A 365 -25.02 -18.86 -3.11
C ASN A 365 -25.63 -20.15 -2.59
N LEU A 366 -25.03 -20.69 -1.55
CA LEU A 366 -25.52 -21.83 -0.80
C LEU A 366 -26.52 -21.37 0.27
N THR A 367 -27.48 -22.24 0.60
CA THR A 367 -28.46 -22.00 1.67
C THR A 367 -27.77 -21.88 3.03
N ASN A 368 -26.85 -22.82 3.32
CA ASN A 368 -26.09 -22.87 4.56
C ASN A 368 -24.61 -22.59 4.29
N ALA A 369 -23.95 -21.90 5.23
CA ALA A 369 -22.51 -21.73 5.16
C ALA A 369 -21.84 -23.10 5.32
N THR A 370 -20.88 -23.40 4.46
CA THR A 370 -20.13 -24.67 4.52
C THR A 370 -18.65 -24.41 4.32
N ASN A 371 -17.84 -25.34 4.80
CA ASN A 371 -16.48 -25.54 4.32
C ASN A 371 -16.30 -26.96 3.76
N ASP A 372 -17.36 -27.75 3.61
CA ASP A 372 -17.31 -29.14 3.13
C ASP A 372 -16.75 -29.21 1.70
N VAL A 373 -15.71 -30.03 1.52
CA VAL A 373 -14.99 -30.15 0.24
C VAL A 373 -15.86 -30.76 -0.86
N GLU A 374 -16.75 -31.69 -0.56
CA GLU A 374 -17.61 -32.35 -1.54
C GLU A 374 -18.68 -31.37 -2.05
N ILE A 375 -19.28 -30.60 -1.15
CA ILE A 375 -20.26 -29.55 -1.52
C ILE A 375 -19.59 -28.50 -2.39
N ILE A 376 -18.41 -28.01 -1.99
CA ILE A 376 -17.65 -27.02 -2.77
C ILE A 376 -17.31 -27.58 -4.15
N THR A 377 -16.77 -28.80 -4.22
CA THR A 377 -16.36 -29.44 -5.48
C THR A 377 -17.55 -29.61 -6.41
N LYS A 378 -18.67 -30.13 -5.91
CA LYS A 378 -19.90 -30.35 -6.69
C LYS A 378 -20.40 -29.05 -7.30
N GLU A 379 -20.44 -27.98 -6.51
CA GLU A 379 -20.93 -26.70 -6.96
C GLU A 379 -19.98 -26.03 -7.97
N VAL A 380 -18.67 -26.11 -7.75
CA VAL A 380 -17.65 -25.61 -8.68
C VAL A 380 -17.71 -26.34 -10.04
N ILE A 381 -17.82 -27.67 -10.04
CA ILE A 381 -17.97 -28.45 -11.28
C ILE A 381 -19.28 -28.08 -12.00
N SER A 382 -20.38 -27.88 -11.26
CA SER A 382 -21.66 -27.41 -11.80
C SER A 382 -21.50 -26.04 -12.49
N LEU A 383 -20.82 -25.09 -11.86
CA LEU A 383 -20.52 -23.78 -12.45
C LEU A 383 -19.66 -23.89 -13.72
N CYS A 384 -18.65 -24.76 -13.71
CA CYS A 384 -17.77 -25.01 -14.85
C CYS A 384 -18.55 -25.59 -16.04
N LYS A 385 -19.34 -26.65 -15.83
CA LYS A 385 -20.17 -27.29 -16.88
C LYS A 385 -21.14 -26.31 -17.54
N LYS A 386 -21.72 -25.39 -16.77
CA LYS A 386 -22.60 -24.34 -17.29
C LYS A 386 -21.91 -23.38 -18.26
N GLN A 387 -20.58 -23.25 -18.23
CA GLN A 387 -19.86 -22.35 -19.12
C GLN A 387 -19.63 -22.95 -20.52
N LYS A 388 -19.67 -24.28 -20.67
CA LYS A 388 -19.46 -24.98 -21.95
C LYS A 388 -18.17 -24.53 -22.68
N ILE A 389 -17.09 -24.38 -21.93
CA ILE A 389 -15.78 -23.99 -22.47
C ILE A 389 -14.99 -25.26 -22.79
N ASP A 390 -14.28 -25.26 -23.94
CA ASP A 390 -13.33 -26.32 -24.26
C ASP A 390 -12.18 -26.30 -23.23
N PRO A 391 -11.88 -27.42 -22.54
CA PRO A 391 -10.77 -27.51 -21.60
C PRO A 391 -9.42 -27.05 -22.18
N LYS A 392 -9.19 -27.22 -23.49
CA LYS A 392 -7.97 -26.78 -24.18
C LYS A 392 -7.77 -25.27 -24.20
N GLU A 393 -8.84 -24.52 -24.06
CA GLU A 393 -8.82 -23.05 -24.05
C GLU A 393 -8.61 -22.46 -22.65
N LEU A 394 -8.65 -23.29 -21.61
CA LEU A 394 -8.41 -22.85 -20.25
C LEU A 394 -6.93 -22.51 -20.03
N ARG A 395 -6.70 -21.40 -19.33
CA ARG A 395 -5.38 -20.83 -19.04
C ARG A 395 -5.21 -20.41 -17.59
N GLY A 396 -6.31 -20.40 -16.82
CA GLY A 396 -6.29 -20.09 -15.39
C GLY A 396 -7.61 -20.44 -14.72
N ILE A 397 -7.54 -20.87 -13.47
CA ILE A 397 -8.69 -21.29 -12.67
C ILE A 397 -8.53 -20.75 -11.25
N GLY A 398 -9.60 -20.16 -10.71
CA GLY A 398 -9.66 -19.72 -9.31
C GLY A 398 -10.99 -20.08 -8.66
N ILE A 399 -10.91 -20.54 -7.42
CA ILE A 399 -12.07 -20.76 -6.55
C ILE A 399 -11.98 -19.75 -5.41
N GLN A 400 -13.05 -18.98 -5.22
CA GLN A 400 -13.17 -18.01 -4.13
C GLN A 400 -14.45 -18.29 -3.33
N ILE A 401 -14.30 -18.31 -2.02
CA ILE A 401 -15.38 -18.43 -1.05
C ILE A 401 -15.52 -17.09 -0.31
N SER A 402 -16.73 -16.57 -0.25
CA SER A 402 -17.06 -15.28 0.39
C SER A 402 -18.33 -15.39 1.22
N LYS A 403 -18.73 -14.28 1.87
CA LYS A 403 -19.77 -14.25 2.91
C LYS A 403 -19.40 -15.23 4.03
N LEU A 404 -18.24 -14.99 4.63
CA LEU A 404 -17.65 -15.86 5.61
C LEU A 404 -18.36 -15.74 6.97
N GLU A 405 -18.50 -16.88 7.64
CA GLU A 405 -19.01 -17.01 9.01
C GLU A 405 -17.96 -17.72 9.85
N GLN A 406 -17.76 -17.28 11.09
CA GLN A 406 -16.82 -17.93 12.01
C GLN A 406 -17.41 -19.26 12.48
N VAL A 407 -16.59 -20.30 12.53
CA VAL A 407 -16.96 -21.57 13.14
C VAL A 407 -17.09 -21.33 14.65
N MET A 408 -18.32 -21.18 15.14
CA MET A 408 -18.56 -21.11 16.57
C MET A 408 -18.26 -22.47 17.19
N THR A 409 -17.08 -22.61 17.77
CA THR A 409 -16.81 -23.64 18.77
C THR A 409 -17.59 -23.27 20.02
N LYS A 410 -18.89 -23.57 20.05
CA LYS A 410 -19.58 -23.64 21.34
C LYS A 410 -18.86 -24.74 22.13
N PRO A 411 -18.35 -24.48 23.35
CA PRO A 411 -17.95 -25.57 24.22
C PRO A 411 -19.18 -26.47 24.35
N ASN A 412 -19.04 -27.74 23.95
CA ASN A 412 -20.08 -28.75 24.02
C ASN A 412 -20.39 -29.06 25.48
N ASN A 413 -21.06 -28.14 26.17
CA ASN A 413 -21.53 -28.31 27.53
C ASN A 413 -23.05 -28.13 27.64
N SER A 414 -23.78 -28.19 26.52
CA SER A 414 -25.23 -27.99 26.49
C SER A 414 -26.05 -29.18 25.95
N GLY A 415 -25.41 -30.28 25.55
CA GLY A 415 -26.08 -31.54 25.21
C GLY A 415 -26.22 -32.48 26.41
N ILE A 416 -25.11 -32.77 27.09
CA ILE A 416 -25.06 -33.69 28.23
C ILE A 416 -25.66 -33.09 29.51
N SER A 417 -25.50 -31.78 29.75
CA SER A 417 -26.10 -31.10 30.91
C SER A 417 -27.63 -31.03 30.85
N LYS A 418 -28.21 -30.93 29.64
CA LYS A 418 -29.67 -31.03 29.44
C LYS A 418 -30.21 -32.46 29.56
N PHE A 419 -29.35 -33.47 29.33
CA PHE A 419 -29.70 -34.88 29.52
C PHE A 419 -29.59 -35.28 31.01
N LEU A 420 -28.55 -34.82 31.72
CA LEU A 420 -28.32 -35.07 33.14
C LEU A 420 -29.32 -34.34 34.07
N ASN A 421 -29.83 -33.17 33.68
CA ASN A 421 -30.85 -32.45 34.45
C ASN A 421 -32.28 -32.94 34.21
N LYS A 422 -32.50 -33.88 33.27
CA LYS A 422 -33.84 -34.41 32.98
C LYS A 422 -34.22 -35.64 33.81
N ASN A 423 -33.26 -36.23 34.54
CA ASN A 423 -33.46 -37.45 35.34
C ASN A 423 -33.35 -37.25 36.86
N LYS A 424 -33.48 -36.02 37.37
CA LYS A 424 -33.68 -35.79 38.80
C LYS A 424 -35.15 -35.51 39.10
N ASN A 425 -35.97 -36.56 39.04
CA ASN A 425 -37.25 -36.65 39.74
C ASN A 425 -37.73 -38.10 39.64
N VAL A 426 -37.49 -38.88 40.71
CA VAL A 426 -38.33 -39.94 41.31
C VAL A 426 -37.49 -40.60 42.43
N PRO A 427 -38.09 -40.99 43.58
CA PRO A 427 -37.37 -41.24 44.82
C PRO A 427 -37.03 -42.73 45.04
N GLY A 428 -35.99 -42.98 45.83
CA GLY A 428 -35.93 -44.14 46.71
C GLY A 428 -34.88 -45.23 46.42
N SER A 429 -34.25 -45.65 47.52
CA SER A 429 -33.55 -46.90 47.80
C SER A 429 -32.06 -47.01 47.45
N ASN A 430 -31.29 -47.17 48.53
CA ASN A 430 -29.92 -47.66 48.58
C ASN A 430 -29.84 -49.06 47.99
N TYR A 431 -28.83 -49.36 47.17
CA TYR A 431 -28.03 -50.59 47.27
C TYR A 431 -26.77 -50.50 46.38
N THR A 432 -25.66 -50.99 46.92
CA THR A 432 -24.30 -51.05 46.38
C THR A 432 -24.07 -52.18 45.37
N PRO A 433 -23.01 -52.14 44.55
CA PRO A 433 -22.91 -52.87 43.30
C PRO A 433 -22.19 -54.22 43.41
N LYS A 434 -22.48 -55.13 42.48
CA LYS A 434 -21.58 -56.22 42.10
C LYS A 434 -21.42 -56.30 40.58
N VAL A 435 -20.19 -56.59 40.21
CA VAL A 435 -19.55 -56.64 38.89
C VAL A 435 -19.57 -58.09 38.40
N GLU A 436 -19.72 -58.29 37.09
CA GLU A 436 -19.19 -59.39 36.25
C GLU A 436 -19.61 -59.07 34.79
N ASN A 437 -18.73 -58.71 33.85
CA ASN A 437 -17.74 -59.50 33.08
C ASN A 437 -18.31 -60.76 32.42
N ASP A 438 -18.45 -60.73 31.08
CA ASP A 438 -17.83 -61.65 30.10
C ASP A 438 -18.49 -61.49 28.72
N ALA A 439 -17.74 -61.11 27.68
CA ALA A 439 -16.93 -61.96 26.78
C ALA A 439 -17.78 -62.66 25.69
N GLY A 440 -17.72 -62.13 24.46
CA GLY A 440 -17.34 -62.90 23.26
C GLY A 440 -18.56 -63.49 22.54
N THR A 441 -18.63 -63.78 21.24
CA THR A 441 -17.74 -63.70 20.06
C THR A 441 -18.62 -64.08 18.86
N SER A 442 -18.50 -63.35 17.74
CA SER A 442 -18.79 -63.74 16.32
C SER A 442 -20.18 -64.35 15.99
N CYS A 443 -20.70 -64.50 14.76
CA CYS A 443 -20.30 -64.34 13.36
C CYS A 443 -21.64 -64.42 12.57
N ASP A 444 -21.90 -63.49 11.64
CA ASP A 444 -21.96 -63.76 10.18
C ASP A 444 -23.35 -64.05 9.56
N VAL A 445 -23.44 -63.61 8.29
CA VAL A 445 -24.26 -64.14 7.17
C VAL A 445 -25.61 -63.47 6.81
N LYS A 446 -25.49 -62.64 5.75
CA LYS A 446 -26.22 -62.57 4.46
C LYS A 446 -27.66 -62.02 4.32
N ASN A 447 -27.75 -61.16 3.27
CA ASN A 447 -28.78 -61.03 2.22
C ASN A 447 -30.24 -60.74 2.69
N GLN A 448 -31.06 -59.92 2.04
CA GLN A 448 -31.20 -59.67 0.61
C GLN A 448 -32.15 -58.47 0.35
N ILE A 449 -32.14 -58.02 -0.89
CA ILE A 449 -32.91 -56.93 -1.51
C ILE A 449 -34.41 -57.25 -1.59
N LYS A 450 -35.29 -56.24 -1.51
CA LYS A 450 -36.52 -56.18 -2.32
C LYS A 450 -36.96 -54.74 -2.63
N VAL A 451 -37.35 -54.60 -3.90
CA VAL A 451 -37.87 -53.44 -4.62
C VAL A 451 -39.40 -53.54 -4.64
N GLU A 452 -40.09 -52.39 -4.68
CA GLU A 452 -41.30 -52.06 -5.48
C GLU A 452 -42.07 -50.90 -4.83
N ASP A 453 -43.00 -50.20 -5.47
CA ASP A 453 -43.03 -49.33 -6.66
C ASP A 453 -44.39 -48.60 -6.60
N ASN A 454 -44.56 -47.51 -7.36
CA ASN A 454 -45.83 -46.78 -7.65
C ASN A 454 -46.50 -45.97 -6.50
N THR A 455 -47.13 -44.80 -6.71
CA THR A 455 -47.86 -44.25 -7.86
C THR A 455 -47.97 -42.71 -7.85
N LYS A 456 -48.24 -42.18 -9.05
CA LYS A 456 -48.53 -40.80 -9.50
C LYS A 456 -49.56 -40.01 -8.65
N TYR A 457 -49.41 -38.68 -8.58
CA TYR A 457 -50.46 -37.68 -8.90
C TYR A 457 -49.86 -36.28 -9.16
N SER A 458 -50.26 -35.70 -10.28
CA SER A 458 -50.05 -34.31 -10.73
C SER A 458 -51.24 -33.42 -10.34
N ILE A 459 -51.03 -32.12 -10.09
CA ILE A 459 -51.95 -30.98 -10.39
C ILE A 459 -51.23 -29.63 -10.11
N THR A 460 -51.20 -28.76 -11.12
CA THR A 460 -50.91 -27.31 -11.08
C THR A 460 -52.09 -26.49 -10.52
N PRO A 461 -51.88 -25.22 -10.10
CA PRO A 461 -52.60 -24.15 -10.80
C PRO A 461 -51.87 -22.80 -11.01
N LYS A 462 -52.07 -22.29 -12.23
CA LYS A 462 -52.30 -20.93 -12.77
C LYS A 462 -51.87 -19.65 -12.01
N LYS A 463 -51.23 -18.77 -12.80
CA LYS A 463 -51.07 -17.31 -12.67
C LYS A 463 -52.40 -16.54 -12.57
N LYS A 464 -52.37 -15.39 -11.88
CA LYS A 464 -53.18 -14.20 -12.20
C LYS A 464 -52.30 -12.93 -12.20
N ASN A 465 -52.40 -12.18 -13.30
CA ASN A 465 -52.00 -10.78 -13.41
C ASN A 465 -53.14 -9.90 -12.87
N THR A 466 -52.80 -8.83 -12.16
CA THR A 466 -53.60 -7.59 -12.12
C THR A 466 -52.67 -6.40 -11.92
N SER A 467 -52.80 -5.44 -12.83
CA SER A 467 -52.20 -4.12 -12.82
C SER A 467 -53.03 -3.12 -11.99
N SER A 468 -52.34 -2.06 -11.56
CA SER A 468 -52.76 -0.63 -11.51
C SER A 468 -52.95 0.06 -10.14
N HIS A 469 -52.47 1.32 -10.17
CA HIS A 469 -52.70 2.48 -9.32
C HIS A 469 -51.75 2.85 -8.16
N VAL A 470 -50.90 3.81 -8.52
CA VAL A 470 -50.37 4.96 -7.77
C VAL A 470 -51.38 5.53 -6.76
N ASN A 471 -50.93 5.79 -5.54
CA ASN A 471 -51.37 6.95 -4.78
C ASN A 471 -50.31 7.47 -3.81
N LYS A 472 -50.29 8.81 -3.70
CA LYS A 472 -49.32 9.66 -2.99
C LYS A 472 -49.41 9.53 -1.46
N SER A 473 -48.31 9.91 -0.84
CA SER A 473 -47.96 9.97 0.59
C SER A 473 -48.97 10.68 1.51
N PRO A 474 -48.84 10.43 2.82
CA PRO A 474 -48.90 11.49 3.82
C PRO A 474 -47.58 11.65 4.58
N LYS A 475 -47.24 12.91 4.84
CA LYS A 475 -46.17 13.37 5.75
C LYS A 475 -46.57 13.08 7.20
N HIS A 476 -45.64 12.66 8.05
CA HIS A 476 -45.57 13.15 9.44
C HIS A 476 -44.17 12.96 10.05
N GLU A 477 -43.60 14.12 10.40
CA GLU A 477 -42.82 14.50 11.59
C GLU A 477 -41.75 13.57 12.21
N LEU A 478 -40.57 14.18 12.32
CA LEU A 478 -39.42 13.77 13.11
C LEU A 478 -39.78 13.52 14.57
N LYS A 479 -39.40 12.34 15.09
CA LYS A 479 -39.09 12.14 16.50
C LYS A 479 -37.64 11.70 16.64
N SER A 480 -36.87 12.53 17.32
CA SER A 480 -35.52 12.25 17.80
C SER A 480 -35.55 11.06 18.78
N SER A 481 -34.52 10.23 18.73
CA SER A 481 -34.29 9.14 19.68
C SER A 481 -32.79 8.97 19.93
N PRO A 482 -32.40 8.48 21.12
CA PRO A 482 -31.44 9.19 21.96
C PRO A 482 -30.00 8.71 21.83
N VAL A 483 -29.09 9.62 22.16
CA VAL A 483 -27.64 9.43 22.33
C VAL A 483 -27.35 8.22 23.22
N LYS A 484 -26.82 7.14 22.63
CA LYS A 484 -26.23 6.04 23.40
C LYS A 484 -24.86 6.46 23.93
N ARG A 485 -24.78 6.53 25.26
CA ARG A 485 -23.58 6.80 26.05
C ARG A 485 -22.46 5.80 25.73
N ARG A 486 -21.24 6.32 25.65
CA ARG A 486 -19.96 5.61 25.48
C ARG A 486 -19.78 4.56 26.57
N GLY A 487 -19.57 3.31 26.19
CA GLY A 487 -19.12 2.24 27.08
C GLY A 487 -17.63 2.37 27.37
N ARG A 488 -17.28 2.32 28.66
CA ARG A 488 -15.92 2.34 29.22
C ARG A 488 -15.20 1.01 28.91
N PRO A 489 -13.89 0.99 28.56
CA PRO A 489 -13.15 -0.27 28.43
C PRO A 489 -12.89 -0.92 29.79
N PRO A 490 -12.82 -2.26 29.88
CA PRO A 490 -12.54 -2.96 31.12
C PRO A 490 -11.10 -2.76 31.61
N LYS A 491 -10.94 -2.81 32.94
CA LYS A 491 -9.71 -2.58 33.70
C LYS A 491 -8.58 -3.53 33.29
N SER A 492 -7.37 -2.98 33.26
CA SER A 492 -6.10 -3.66 33.02
C SER A 492 -5.84 -4.82 33.99
N LEU A 493 -5.49 -5.97 33.44
CA LEU A 493 -4.83 -7.06 34.16
C LEU A 493 -3.34 -6.71 34.26
N LYS A 494 -2.85 -6.48 35.49
CA LYS A 494 -1.42 -6.37 35.77
C LYS A 494 -0.77 -7.75 35.55
N TYR A 495 0.07 -7.87 34.53
CA TYR A 495 1.06 -8.96 34.44
C TYR A 495 2.43 -8.44 34.88
N SER A 496 3.11 -9.27 35.66
CA SER A 496 4.39 -9.00 36.31
C SER A 496 5.53 -8.80 35.30
N LEU A 497 6.08 -7.59 35.27
CA LEU A 497 7.33 -7.24 34.58
C LEU A 497 8.50 -7.43 35.56
N MET A 498 8.90 -8.68 35.79
CA MET A 498 10.20 -9.01 36.36
C MET A 498 10.98 -9.79 35.31
N ASN A 499 11.72 -9.06 34.46
CA ASN A 499 12.93 -9.51 33.75
C ASN A 499 13.47 -8.49 32.72
N ALA A 500 12.83 -7.34 32.53
CA ALA A 500 13.32 -6.29 31.62
C ALA A 500 14.35 -5.32 32.23
N LYS A 501 14.67 -5.43 33.54
CA LYS A 501 15.64 -4.54 34.21
C LYS A 501 17.10 -4.91 33.93
N SER A 502 17.40 -6.15 33.55
CA SER A 502 18.80 -6.61 33.41
C SER A 502 19.52 -6.11 32.17
N SER A 503 18.81 -5.55 31.17
CA SER A 503 19.43 -5.02 29.94
C SER A 503 19.47 -3.48 29.88
N MET A 504 18.93 -2.80 30.88
CA MET A 504 18.79 -1.33 30.89
C MET A 504 20.00 -0.64 31.57
N ASP A 505 20.67 -1.32 32.50
CA ASP A 505 21.85 -0.77 33.21
C ASP A 505 23.13 -0.74 32.35
N LYS A 506 23.14 -1.42 31.19
CA LYS A 506 24.26 -1.34 30.22
C LYS A 506 24.18 -0.14 29.27
N PHE A 507 23.08 0.61 29.27
CA PHE A 507 22.85 1.71 28.33
C PHE A 507 23.19 3.11 28.90
N LEU A 508 23.26 3.27 30.22
CA LEU A 508 23.33 4.60 30.87
C LEU A 508 24.71 4.96 31.49
N GLY A 509 25.76 4.20 31.23
CA GLY A 509 27.09 4.46 31.79
C GLY A 509 27.98 5.29 30.88
N GLY A 510 27.93 6.63 30.98
CA GLY A 510 28.87 7.53 30.31
C GLY A 510 28.66 9.00 30.70
N GLU A 511 29.23 9.42 31.82
CA GLU A 511 29.24 10.82 32.27
C GLU A 511 30.39 11.62 31.62
N ILE A 512 30.10 12.84 31.14
CA ILE A 512 31.06 13.97 31.08
C ILE A 512 30.32 15.26 31.46
N GLN A 513 30.79 15.92 32.53
CA GLN A 513 30.40 17.26 32.99
C GLN A 513 31.25 18.34 32.31
N VAL A 514 30.68 19.53 32.00
CA VAL A 514 31.35 20.85 32.19
C VAL A 514 30.28 21.95 32.39
N LYS A 515 30.56 22.87 33.32
CA LYS A 515 29.83 24.08 33.75
C LYS A 515 30.38 25.37 33.09
N GLU A 516 29.60 26.44 33.25
CA GLU A 516 29.99 27.86 33.52
C GLU A 516 29.79 28.95 32.44
N GLU A 517 29.52 30.15 32.96
CA GLU A 517 28.74 31.29 32.43
C GLU A 517 29.59 32.60 32.41
N LEU A 518 29.19 33.55 31.53
CA LEU A 518 29.29 35.04 31.61
C LEU A 518 30.65 35.77 31.40
N PRO A 519 30.70 37.11 31.08
CA PRO A 519 29.64 38.10 30.77
C PRO A 519 29.90 39.05 29.56
N ALA A 520 28.93 39.96 29.36
CA ALA A 520 28.74 40.99 28.32
C ALA A 520 29.76 42.15 28.27
N GLN A 521 29.89 42.77 27.09
CA GLN A 521 30.47 44.12 26.92
C GLN A 521 29.70 45.01 25.91
N THR A 522 29.37 46.18 26.44
CA THR A 522 29.05 47.53 25.93
C THR A 522 29.17 47.88 24.43
N VAL A 523 28.16 48.64 23.97
CA VAL A 523 28.04 49.37 22.69
C VAL A 523 28.54 50.81 22.84
N PRO A 524 29.07 51.45 21.78
CA PRO A 524 28.94 52.89 21.60
C PRO A 524 28.15 53.28 20.34
N GLU A 525 27.50 54.42 20.51
CA GLU A 525 26.46 55.10 19.74
C GLU A 525 27.06 56.05 18.69
N ILE A 526 26.61 56.02 17.42
CA ILE A 526 26.93 57.07 16.42
C ILE A 526 25.70 57.40 15.54
N ILE A 527 25.14 58.58 15.83
CA ILE A 527 24.66 59.67 14.95
C ILE A 527 23.86 59.30 13.68
N ARG A 528 22.57 59.70 13.72
CA ARG A 528 21.64 59.78 12.58
C ARG A 528 21.90 61.04 11.75
N GLU A 529 22.06 60.89 10.43
CA GLU A 529 21.83 61.97 9.47
C GLU A 529 20.54 61.70 8.68
N GLU A 530 19.64 62.69 8.68
CA GLU A 530 18.43 62.73 7.84
C GLU A 530 18.70 63.38 6.49
N ARG A 531 18.09 62.83 5.42
CA ARG A 531 17.40 63.54 4.31
C ARG A 531 16.92 62.55 3.23
N PRO A 532 16.02 62.91 2.29
CA PRO A 532 14.80 63.73 2.38
C PRO A 532 13.56 62.99 1.80
N LYS A 533 12.35 63.48 2.11
CA LYS A 533 11.09 63.00 1.51
C LYS A 533 10.95 63.46 0.06
N SER A 534 10.60 62.54 -0.85
CA SER A 534 9.99 62.86 -2.14
C SER A 534 8.83 61.91 -2.48
N SER A 535 7.63 62.49 -2.45
CA SER A 535 6.41 62.19 -3.22
C SER A 535 5.94 60.74 -3.42
N ASP A 536 4.84 60.44 -2.75
CA ASP A 536 3.92 59.32 -2.99
C ASP A 536 3.51 59.18 -4.48
N SER A 537 3.68 57.97 -4.99
CA SER A 537 2.67 57.31 -5.82
C SER A 537 2.47 55.91 -5.24
N ASN A 538 1.32 55.69 -4.61
CA ASN A 538 0.95 54.40 -4.02
C ASN A 538 0.67 53.40 -5.16
N GLN A 539 1.72 52.74 -5.65
CA GLN A 539 1.58 51.41 -6.24
C GLN A 539 1.83 50.40 -5.11
N ASP A 540 0.76 49.74 -4.66
CA ASP A 540 0.85 48.70 -3.63
C ASP A 540 1.56 47.41 -4.11
N GLY A 541 2.39 47.46 -5.16
CA GLY A 541 3.36 46.45 -5.60
C GLY A 541 3.03 44.98 -5.26
N LEU A 542 3.98 44.28 -4.64
CA LEU A 542 3.79 42.90 -4.16
C LEU A 542 2.78 42.77 -3.00
N LEU A 543 2.39 43.86 -2.33
CA LEU A 543 1.42 43.83 -1.23
C LEU A 543 -0.04 43.75 -1.71
N SER A 544 -0.30 44.15 -2.96
CA SER A 544 -1.60 44.02 -3.62
C SER A 544 -1.91 42.60 -4.10
N LEU A 545 -0.90 41.73 -4.14
CA LEU A 545 -1.01 40.35 -4.56
C LEU A 545 -1.31 39.42 -3.38
N SER A 546 -2.01 38.31 -3.66
CA SER A 546 -2.21 37.28 -2.65
C SER A 546 -0.85 36.67 -2.23
N TRP A 547 -0.79 36.19 -1.00
CA TRP A 547 0.39 35.54 -0.43
C TRP A 547 0.92 34.41 -1.33
N GLU A 548 0.01 33.62 -1.89
CA GLU A 548 0.32 32.50 -2.79
C GLU A 548 0.95 33.02 -4.09
N LYS A 549 0.45 34.14 -4.63
CA LYS A 549 0.96 34.71 -5.87
C LYS A 549 2.35 35.32 -5.68
N VAL A 550 2.64 35.93 -4.53
CA VAL A 550 3.99 36.43 -4.21
C VAL A 550 5.00 35.28 -4.11
N ARG A 551 4.63 34.15 -3.47
CA ARG A 551 5.48 32.95 -3.43
C ARG A 551 5.74 32.36 -4.82
N GLU A 552 4.73 32.34 -5.69
CA GLU A 552 4.86 31.88 -7.07
C GLU A 552 5.82 32.76 -7.88
N LEU A 553 5.71 34.09 -7.77
CA LEU A 553 6.58 35.03 -8.45
C LEU A 553 8.03 34.95 -7.97
N LEU A 554 8.25 34.82 -6.66
CA LEU A 554 9.59 34.62 -6.09
C LEU A 554 10.24 33.33 -6.59
N ARG A 555 9.47 32.23 -6.69
CA ARG A 555 9.93 30.96 -7.26
C ARG A 555 10.28 31.12 -8.74
N ALA A 556 9.37 31.69 -9.53
CA ALA A 556 9.60 31.92 -10.95
C ALA A 556 10.83 32.81 -11.21
N TRP A 557 11.07 33.81 -10.36
CA TRP A 557 12.24 34.67 -10.45
C TRP A 557 13.54 33.90 -10.21
N LEU A 558 13.61 33.11 -9.13
CA LEU A 558 14.78 32.26 -8.82
C LEU A 558 15.02 31.16 -9.86
N ASP A 559 13.94 30.62 -10.45
CA ASP A 559 14.01 29.53 -11.44
C ASP A 559 14.21 30.06 -12.87
N SER A 560 14.12 31.37 -13.10
CA SER A 560 14.22 31.98 -14.43
C SER A 560 15.61 31.90 -15.06
N GLY A 561 16.64 31.62 -14.26
CA GLY A 561 18.05 31.64 -14.70
C GLY A 561 18.56 33.03 -15.09
N GLN A 562 17.79 34.09 -14.86
CA GLN A 562 18.20 35.47 -15.15
C GLN A 562 19.09 36.00 -14.01
N SER A 563 20.06 36.85 -14.34
CA SER A 563 20.83 37.57 -13.32
C SER A 563 19.89 38.50 -12.52
N PRO A 564 19.94 38.48 -11.18
CA PRO A 564 19.03 39.26 -10.35
C PRO A 564 19.25 40.76 -10.57
N LYS A 565 18.17 41.48 -10.88
CA LYS A 565 18.24 42.94 -11.05
C LYS A 565 18.05 43.62 -9.69
N LEU A 566 18.77 44.73 -9.49
CA LEU A 566 18.72 45.51 -8.26
C LEU A 566 17.30 46.03 -7.94
N CYS A 567 16.48 46.30 -8.96
CA CYS A 567 15.08 46.70 -8.78
C CYS A 567 14.23 45.58 -8.14
N ASP A 568 14.45 44.33 -8.54
CA ASP A 568 13.70 43.17 -8.05
C ASP A 568 14.10 42.86 -6.60
N THR A 569 15.41 42.88 -6.33
CA THR A 569 15.95 42.72 -4.98
C THR A 569 15.39 43.77 -4.01
N ARG A 570 15.34 45.04 -4.41
CA ARG A 570 14.74 46.12 -3.61
C ARG A 570 13.24 45.93 -3.40
N MET A 571 12.53 45.46 -4.41
CA MET A 571 11.09 45.18 -4.30
C MET A 571 10.80 44.08 -3.28
N ILE A 572 11.62 43.03 -3.26
CA ILE A 572 11.49 41.91 -2.31
C ILE A 572 11.84 42.35 -0.89
N ALA A 573 12.97 43.06 -0.72
CA ALA A 573 13.36 43.63 0.56
C ALA A 573 12.25 44.54 1.12
N SER A 574 11.75 45.48 0.31
CA SER A 574 10.65 46.38 0.70
C SER A 574 9.38 45.62 1.07
N TYR A 575 9.02 44.57 0.34
CA TYR A 575 7.85 43.74 0.66
C TYR A 575 7.99 43.05 2.02
N LEU A 576 9.12 42.42 2.29
CA LEU A 576 9.38 41.74 3.56
C LEU A 576 9.44 42.72 4.72
N SER A 577 10.12 43.86 4.55
CA SER A 577 10.17 44.96 5.53
C SER A 577 8.77 45.51 5.84
N LYS A 578 7.88 45.63 4.84
CA LYS A 578 6.48 46.00 5.06
C LYS A 578 5.66 44.90 5.75
N LEU A 579 5.96 43.61 5.55
CA LEU A 579 5.33 42.51 6.29
C LEU A 579 5.73 42.53 7.78
N VAL A 580 7.00 42.87 8.08
CA VAL A 580 7.46 43.11 9.45
C VAL A 580 6.64 44.23 10.09
N ALA A 581 6.45 45.36 9.38
CA ALA A 581 5.62 46.47 9.86
C ALA A 581 4.13 46.09 10.07
N LYS A 582 3.59 45.19 9.23
CA LYS A 582 2.21 44.65 9.36
C LYS A 582 2.07 43.57 10.44
N LYS A 583 3.14 43.22 11.14
CA LYS A 583 3.20 42.17 12.17
C LYS A 583 2.97 40.72 11.69
N ASP A 584 3.22 40.46 10.41
CA ASP A 584 3.12 39.13 9.81
C ASP A 584 4.48 38.38 9.87
N ILE A 585 5.03 38.19 11.08
CA ILE A 585 6.38 37.63 11.26
C ILE A 585 6.50 36.20 10.70
N ASP A 586 5.47 35.37 10.85
CA ASP A 586 5.47 33.98 10.35
C ASP A 586 5.75 33.92 8.85
N LYS A 587 5.14 34.85 8.10
CA LYS A 587 5.34 34.98 6.65
C LYS A 587 6.77 35.42 6.32
N VAL A 588 7.30 36.40 7.05
CA VAL A 588 8.67 36.87 6.89
C VAL A 588 9.66 35.73 7.15
N TYR A 589 9.46 34.98 8.24
CA TYR A 589 10.29 33.83 8.59
C TYR A 589 10.27 32.73 7.51
N ILE A 590 9.09 32.38 6.99
CA ILE A 590 8.95 31.38 5.92
C ILE A 590 9.67 31.83 4.65
N LEU A 591 9.49 33.09 4.22
CA LEU A 591 10.11 33.60 3.00
C LEU A 591 11.62 33.78 3.13
N MET A 592 12.10 34.24 4.29
CA MET A 592 13.54 34.39 4.53
C MET A 592 14.27 33.05 4.51
N ASN A 593 13.70 32.00 5.10
CA ASN A 593 14.27 30.65 5.03
C ASN A 593 14.16 30.05 3.62
N PHE A 594 13.06 30.33 2.91
CA PHE A 594 12.92 29.92 1.51
C PHE A 594 13.98 30.56 0.62
N LEU A 595 14.20 31.87 0.73
CA LEU A 595 15.22 32.61 -0.02
C LEU A 595 16.61 32.05 0.29
N LYS A 596 16.97 31.92 1.57
CA LYS A 596 18.27 31.35 2.00
C LYS A 596 18.54 30.01 1.33
N ARG A 597 17.60 29.07 1.45
CA ARG A 597 17.75 27.71 0.90
C ARG A 597 17.94 27.74 -0.61
N ARG A 598 17.14 28.52 -1.33
CA ARG A 598 17.20 28.57 -2.81
C ARG A 598 18.45 29.27 -3.32
N THR A 599 18.89 30.36 -2.70
CA THR A 599 20.11 31.05 -3.14
C THR A 599 21.36 30.20 -2.89
N HIS A 600 21.39 29.43 -1.80
CA HIS A 600 22.45 28.43 -1.56
C HIS A 600 22.36 27.22 -2.51
N GLU A 601 21.18 26.80 -2.94
CA GLU A 601 21.02 25.72 -3.94
C GLU A 601 21.47 26.15 -5.35
N ILE A 602 21.38 27.44 -5.68
CA ILE A 602 21.83 27.99 -6.98
C ILE A 602 23.37 28.15 -7.04
N ASP A 603 24.02 28.27 -5.88
CA ASP A 603 25.49 28.29 -5.71
C ASP A 603 26.22 29.29 -6.64
N MET A 604 25.71 30.51 -6.69
CA MET A 604 26.34 31.63 -7.39
C MET A 604 26.48 32.83 -6.45
N ASP A 605 27.67 33.45 -6.42
CA ASP A 605 28.01 34.56 -5.52
C ASP A 605 26.98 35.70 -5.57
N ILE A 606 26.48 36.03 -6.78
CA ILE A 606 25.50 37.09 -7.00
C ILE A 606 24.18 36.83 -6.26
N TRP A 607 23.73 35.57 -6.18
CA TRP A 607 22.49 35.21 -5.48
C TRP A 607 22.67 35.17 -3.95
N ILE A 608 23.88 34.89 -3.49
CA ILE A 608 24.25 34.98 -2.07
C ILE A 608 24.26 36.46 -1.63
N GLU A 609 24.81 37.35 -2.46
CA GLU A 609 24.78 38.81 -2.22
C GLU A 609 23.35 39.35 -2.16
N VAL A 610 22.47 38.89 -3.06
CA VAL A 610 21.04 39.25 -3.06
C VAL A 610 20.36 38.82 -1.76
N TYR A 611 20.63 37.60 -1.29
CA TYR A 611 20.11 37.14 -0.01
C TYR A 611 20.61 37.98 1.16
N ASN A 612 21.91 38.28 1.21
CA ASN A 612 22.50 39.09 2.28
C ASN A 612 21.93 40.50 2.31
N TYR A 613 21.72 41.12 1.13
CA TYR A 613 21.07 42.43 1.03
C TYR A 613 19.65 42.41 1.57
N VAL A 614 18.84 41.42 1.18
CA VAL A 614 17.45 41.28 1.65
C VAL A 614 17.42 40.98 3.15
N LEU A 615 18.35 40.14 3.62
CA LEU A 615 18.49 39.80 5.03
C LEU A 615 18.80 41.04 5.87
N GLU A 616 19.76 41.86 5.46
CA GLU A 616 20.13 43.08 6.16
C GLU A 616 18.94 44.03 6.31
N ASP A 617 18.20 44.28 5.23
CA ASP A 617 17.04 45.17 5.25
C ASP A 617 15.90 44.67 6.16
N VAL A 618 15.65 43.35 6.14
CA VAL A 618 14.67 42.71 7.01
C VAL A 618 15.11 42.73 8.47
N GLN A 619 16.39 42.49 8.75
CA GLN A 619 16.92 42.54 10.12
C GLN A 619 16.88 43.95 10.69
N ASN A 620 17.21 44.96 9.89
CA ASN A 620 17.07 46.37 10.26
C ASN A 620 15.62 46.73 10.57
N SER A 621 14.68 46.26 9.75
CA SER A 621 13.24 46.44 9.99
C SER A 621 12.75 45.71 11.25
N MET A 622 13.25 44.50 11.51
CA MET A 622 12.92 43.73 12.71
C MET A 622 13.44 44.39 13.99
N ILE A 623 14.67 44.92 13.97
CA ILE A 623 15.22 45.71 15.09
C ILE A 623 14.38 46.98 15.30
N ALA A 624 14.01 47.69 14.22
CA ALA A 624 13.23 48.91 14.31
C ALA A 624 11.82 48.70 14.88
N VAL A 625 11.14 47.60 14.54
CA VAL A 625 9.75 47.34 14.95
C VAL A 625 9.66 46.52 16.25
N TYR A 626 10.58 45.58 16.47
CA TYR A 626 10.52 44.59 17.56
C TYR A 626 11.71 44.63 18.53
N GLY A 627 12.72 45.47 18.28
CA GLY A 627 13.91 45.59 19.12
C GLY A 627 14.84 44.38 19.10
N ASN A 628 14.54 43.36 18.30
CA ASN A 628 15.28 42.10 18.22
C ASN A 628 15.41 41.65 16.77
N LYS A 629 16.48 40.89 16.48
CA LYS A 629 16.72 40.27 15.17
C LYS A 629 15.76 39.10 14.94
N LEU A 630 15.37 38.88 13.68
CA LEU A 630 14.67 37.67 13.28
C LEU A 630 15.63 36.48 13.40
N TRP A 631 15.23 35.47 14.15
CA TRP A 631 15.96 34.22 14.19
C TRP A 631 15.84 33.51 12.84
N ILE A 632 16.97 33.13 12.26
CA ILE A 632 17.08 32.38 11.01
C ILE A 632 17.94 31.16 11.32
N ASN A 633 17.50 29.99 10.87
CA ASN A 633 18.27 28.76 11.01
C ASN A 633 19.65 28.95 10.39
N ASN A 634 20.73 28.77 11.16
CA ASN A 634 22.09 28.80 10.63
C ASN A 634 22.35 27.63 9.69
#